data_AF-A0A5C6J028-F1
#
_entry.id   AF-A0A5C6J028-F1
#
_cell.length_a   1.000
_cell.length_b   1.000
_cell.length_c   1.000
_cell.angle_alpha   90.00
_cell.angle_beta   90.00
_cell.angle_gamma   90.00
#
_symmetry.space_group_name_H-M   'P 1'
#
loop_
_entity.id
_entity.type
_entity.pdbx_description
1 polymer ?
#
loop_
_entity_poly.entity_id
_entity_poly.type
_entity_poly.pdbx_seq_one_letter_code
_entity_poly.pdbx_strand_id
1 'polypeptide(L)'
;MAPDAGAGVEAHEPERLGRRRFHRLAQVQTGIAGHLRQFVDQRDVHSPEGVLQQLRESTQARGQGSRLIDLAAQINGARPAYVVNRLGQHLTSRGRSLDGARVLLLGPAYKPGSGDLRKSPALEAARLLAASGAKVSATDPFVDPAAASAALDGVRLVFATDDELAAADAVVLLTDHEVFDYDQVAARSTFVLDCRGHLAARLTAAATVEQL
;
A
#
# COMPACT_ATOMS: atom_id res chain seq x y z
N MET A 1 38.34 -56.36 7.49
CA MET A 1 38.02 -55.85 6.14
C MET A 1 36.91 -54.83 6.30
N ALA A 2 37.28 -53.56 6.45
CA ALA A 2 36.36 -52.44 6.61
C ALA A 2 36.40 -51.63 5.30
N PRO A 3 35.26 -51.31 4.67
CA PRO A 3 35.26 -50.49 3.47
C PRO A 3 35.23 -48.99 3.78
N ASP A 4 35.97 -48.30 2.93
CA ASP A 4 36.06 -46.86 2.65
C ASP A 4 34.71 -46.27 2.16
N ALA A 5 34.46 -44.99 2.44
CA ALA A 5 33.52 -44.15 1.69
C ALA A 5 33.66 -42.66 2.06
N GLY A 6 34.60 -42.00 1.37
CA GLY A 6 34.29 -40.89 0.45
C GLY A 6 33.41 -39.73 0.91
N ALA A 7 34.04 -38.55 1.01
CA ALA A 7 33.38 -37.26 1.09
C ALA A 7 32.41 -37.01 -0.09
N GLY A 8 31.12 -36.85 0.24
CA GLY A 8 30.08 -36.46 -0.71
C GLY A 8 29.98 -34.95 -0.86
N VAL A 9 30.62 -34.40 -1.90
CA VAL A 9 30.22 -33.12 -2.49
C VAL A 9 29.36 -33.46 -3.71
N GLU A 10 28.05 -33.54 -3.52
CA GLU A 10 27.12 -33.59 -4.63
C GLU A 10 26.89 -32.17 -5.17
N ALA A 11 27.62 -31.88 -6.25
CA ALA A 11 27.25 -30.86 -7.20
C ALA A 11 26.03 -31.35 -7.98
N HIS A 12 24.89 -30.68 -7.85
CA HIS A 12 23.76 -30.86 -8.76
C HIS A 12 23.52 -29.60 -9.61
N GLU A 13 23.92 -29.78 -10.86
CA GLU A 13 23.48 -29.23 -12.14
C GLU A 13 22.57 -27.98 -12.19
N PRO A 14 23.01 -26.94 -12.93
CA PRO A 14 22.15 -25.89 -13.44
C PRO A 14 21.44 -26.38 -14.73
N GLU A 15 20.16 -26.04 -14.89
CA GLU A 15 19.40 -25.92 -16.15
C GLU A 15 17.99 -26.53 -16.03
N ARG A 16 17.01 -25.66 -15.76
CA ARG A 16 15.76 -25.56 -16.54
C ARG A 16 15.07 -24.24 -16.24
N LEU A 17 15.81 -23.14 -16.42
CA LEU A 17 15.17 -21.88 -16.77
C LEU A 17 14.58 -22.07 -18.17
N GLY A 18 13.25 -21.93 -18.28
CA GLY A 18 12.57 -21.60 -19.52
C GLY A 18 13.13 -20.28 -20.04
N ARG A 19 14.25 -20.36 -20.75
CA ARG A 19 14.86 -19.27 -21.50
C ARG A 19 13.88 -18.85 -22.58
N ARG A 20 13.21 -17.71 -22.43
CA ARG A 20 13.18 -16.66 -23.47
C ARG A 20 13.10 -15.27 -22.83
N ARG A 21 14.20 -14.52 -23.04
CA ARG A 21 14.39 -13.05 -22.93
C ARG A 21 14.74 -12.43 -21.58
N PHE A 22 15.93 -12.75 -21.05
CA PHE A 22 16.71 -11.82 -20.21
C PHE A 22 18.19 -11.86 -20.60
N HIS A 23 18.53 -11.58 -21.86
CA HIS A 23 19.93 -11.45 -22.30
C HIS A 23 20.38 -9.99 -22.44
N ARG A 24 19.80 -9.06 -21.68
CA ARG A 24 20.23 -7.66 -21.75
C ARG A 24 20.24 -6.90 -20.41
N LEU A 25 20.47 -7.60 -19.31
CA LEU A 25 20.87 -6.97 -18.05
C LEU A 25 22.33 -7.29 -17.80
N ALA A 26 23.18 -6.33 -18.18
CA ALA A 26 24.61 -6.38 -17.89
C ALA A 26 24.83 -6.44 -16.38
N GLN A 27 25.57 -7.45 -15.95
CA GLN A 27 26.36 -7.54 -14.71
C GLN A 27 25.84 -6.72 -13.52
N VAL A 28 24.84 -7.26 -12.82
CA VAL A 28 24.57 -6.85 -11.43
C VAL A 28 25.63 -7.51 -10.55
N GLN A 29 26.47 -6.71 -9.90
CA GLN A 29 27.45 -7.19 -8.92
C GLN A 29 26.72 -8.02 -7.84
N THR A 30 27.23 -9.22 -7.59
CA THR A 30 26.68 -10.20 -6.64
C THR A 30 26.52 -9.69 -5.20
N GLY A 31 27.20 -8.60 -4.83
CA GLY A 31 27.01 -7.92 -3.55
C GLY A 31 25.68 -7.16 -3.41
N ILE A 32 25.17 -6.57 -4.50
CA ILE A 32 23.90 -5.82 -4.49
C ILE A 32 22.71 -6.79 -4.45
N ALA A 33 22.82 -7.94 -5.12
CA ALA A 33 21.80 -8.99 -5.12
C ALA A 33 21.61 -9.65 -3.74
N GLY A 34 22.67 -9.72 -2.92
CA GLY A 34 22.61 -10.25 -1.56
C GLY A 34 21.78 -9.37 -0.62
N HIS A 35 21.95 -8.05 -0.69
CA HIS A 35 21.15 -7.10 0.08
C HIS A 35 19.71 -7.03 -0.42
N LEU A 36 19.50 -7.09 -1.74
CA LEU A 36 18.16 -7.00 -2.34
C LEU A 36 17.28 -8.23 -2.08
N ARG A 37 17.84 -9.43 -1.86
CA ARG A 37 17.03 -10.63 -1.52
C ARG A 37 16.25 -10.50 -0.22
N GLN A 38 16.73 -9.69 0.73
CA GLN A 38 16.02 -9.44 1.99
C GLN A 38 14.79 -8.52 1.80
N PHE A 39 14.67 -7.82 0.67
CA PHE A 39 13.59 -6.88 0.38
C PHE A 39 12.53 -7.42 -0.58
N VAL A 40 12.78 -8.54 -1.25
CA VAL A 40 11.93 -9.07 -2.34
C VAL A 40 10.78 -9.96 -1.80
N ASP A 41 10.73 -10.23 -0.50
CA ASP A 41 9.74 -11.15 0.09
C ASP A 41 8.57 -10.46 0.84
N GLN A 42 8.39 -9.16 0.70
CA GLN A 42 7.27 -8.46 1.33
C GLN A 42 6.32 -7.90 0.27
N ARG A 43 5.08 -8.39 0.28
CA ARG A 43 3.95 -7.86 -0.48
C ARG A 43 3.47 -6.53 0.10
N ASP A 44 4.39 -5.62 0.42
CA ASP A 44 4.10 -4.41 1.18
C ASP A 44 4.29 -3.16 0.35
N VAL A 45 3.15 -2.55 0.02
CA VAL A 45 3.02 -1.22 -0.62
C VAL A 45 3.56 -0.09 0.30
N HIS A 46 3.94 -0.37 1.55
CA HIS A 46 4.32 0.63 2.57
C HIS A 46 5.82 0.78 2.84
N SER A 47 6.67 -0.07 2.26
CA SER A 47 8.14 0.07 2.38
C SER A 47 8.93 0.42 1.11
N PRO A 48 8.36 0.80 -0.06
CA PRO A 48 9.20 1.18 -1.18
C PRO A 48 9.86 2.55 -0.94
N GLU A 49 9.20 3.55 -0.36
CA GLU A 49 9.84 4.88 -0.19
C GLU A 49 11.00 4.91 0.80
N GLY A 50 10.95 4.14 1.89
CA GLY A 50 12.08 4.01 2.82
C GLY A 50 13.30 3.35 2.18
N VAL A 51 13.07 2.26 1.43
CA VAL A 51 14.11 1.57 0.65
C VAL A 51 14.63 2.46 -0.47
N LEU A 52 13.75 3.20 -1.16
CA LEU A 52 14.13 4.17 -2.18
C LEU A 52 14.90 5.34 -1.60
N GLN A 53 14.56 5.84 -0.41
CA GLN A 53 15.27 6.90 0.27
C GLN A 53 16.66 6.44 0.69
N GLN A 54 16.79 5.25 1.29
CA GLN A 54 18.10 4.67 1.59
C GLN A 54 18.91 4.38 0.32
N LEU A 55 18.27 3.92 -0.75
CA LEU A 55 18.91 3.76 -2.06
C LEU A 55 19.31 5.12 -2.65
N ARG A 56 18.56 6.21 -2.44
CA ARG A 56 18.96 7.58 -2.87
C ARG A 56 20.23 8.01 -2.18
N GLU A 57 20.24 7.89 -0.86
CA GLU A 57 21.38 8.26 -0.02
C GLU A 57 22.64 7.44 -0.38
N SER A 58 22.47 6.15 -0.69
CA SER A 58 23.59 5.28 -1.06
C SER A 58 24.00 5.31 -2.54
N THR A 59 23.13 5.75 -3.46
CA THR A 59 23.43 5.84 -4.91
C THR A 59 23.85 7.23 -5.38
N GLN A 60 23.55 8.30 -4.64
CA GLN A 60 24.14 9.62 -4.90
C GLN A 60 25.67 9.60 -4.80
N ALA A 61 26.25 8.67 -4.04
CA ALA A 61 27.69 8.45 -4.00
C ALA A 61 28.27 7.79 -5.27
N ARG A 62 27.45 7.24 -6.19
CA ARG A 62 27.91 6.39 -7.31
C ARG A 62 27.25 6.64 -8.69
N GLY A 63 26.37 7.63 -8.82
CA GLY A 63 25.95 8.20 -10.12
C GLY A 63 25.11 7.33 -11.08
N GLN A 64 24.83 6.05 -10.77
CA GLN A 64 24.10 5.14 -11.68
C GLN A 64 22.78 4.57 -11.13
N GLY A 65 22.38 4.93 -9.89
CA GLY A 65 21.15 4.42 -9.26
C GLY A 65 19.91 5.32 -9.38
N SER A 66 20.01 6.52 -9.95
CA SER A 66 18.93 7.53 -9.90
C SER A 66 17.67 7.12 -10.66
N ARG A 67 17.79 6.55 -11.86
CA ARG A 67 16.62 6.27 -12.73
C ARG A 67 15.64 5.24 -12.18
N LEU A 68 16.12 4.17 -11.54
CA LEU A 68 15.23 3.15 -10.96
C LEU A 68 14.50 3.71 -9.74
N ILE A 69 15.22 4.49 -8.95
CA ILE A 69 14.68 5.10 -7.75
C ILE A 69 13.64 6.16 -8.12
N ASP A 70 13.96 7.03 -9.07
CA ASP A 70 13.08 8.10 -9.51
C ASP A 70 11.82 7.53 -10.14
N LEU A 71 11.92 6.46 -10.92
CA LEU A 71 10.75 5.77 -11.47
C LEU A 71 9.87 5.18 -10.37
N ALA A 72 10.47 4.54 -9.36
CA ALA A 72 9.70 3.97 -8.26
C ALA A 72 9.05 5.07 -7.39
N ALA A 73 9.73 6.21 -7.20
CA ALA A 73 9.15 7.39 -6.55
C ALA A 73 8.01 7.99 -7.39
N GLN A 74 8.14 8.00 -8.72
CA GLN A 74 7.12 8.48 -9.64
C GLN A 74 5.88 7.58 -9.63
N ILE A 75 6.07 6.25 -9.60
CA ILE A 75 5.00 5.28 -9.43
C ILE A 75 4.29 5.48 -8.08
N ASN A 76 5.04 5.63 -6.99
CA ASN A 76 4.47 5.84 -5.65
C ASN A 76 3.71 7.17 -5.57
N GLY A 77 4.25 8.24 -6.14
CA GLY A 77 3.61 9.55 -6.20
C GLY A 77 2.31 9.56 -7.01
N ALA A 78 2.14 8.63 -7.96
CA ALA A 78 0.92 8.48 -8.74
C ALA A 78 -0.18 7.64 -8.04
N ARG A 79 0.15 6.91 -6.97
CA ARG A 79 -0.79 6.00 -6.29
C ARG A 79 -2.03 6.70 -5.71
N PRO A 80 -1.93 7.87 -5.05
CA PRO A 80 -3.13 8.55 -4.55
C PRO A 80 -4.15 8.84 -5.66
N ALA A 81 -3.70 9.36 -6.81
CA ALA A 81 -4.57 9.61 -7.95
C ALA A 81 -5.16 8.32 -8.53
N TYR A 82 -4.40 7.23 -8.55
CA TYR A 82 -4.92 5.92 -8.95
C TYR A 82 -6.04 5.43 -8.03
N VAL A 83 -5.85 5.50 -6.71
CA VAL A 83 -6.86 5.10 -5.72
C VAL A 83 -8.14 5.92 -5.89
N VAL A 84 -8.03 7.24 -6.03
CA VAL A 84 -9.19 8.13 -6.24
C VAL A 84 -9.91 7.81 -7.55
N ASN A 85 -9.17 7.57 -8.64
CA ASN A 85 -9.77 7.20 -9.93
C ASN A 85 -10.50 5.86 -9.85
N ARG A 86 -9.92 4.86 -9.19
CA ARG A 86 -10.57 3.55 -8.97
C ARG A 86 -11.84 3.69 -8.16
N LEU A 87 -11.79 4.45 -7.06
CA LEU A 87 -12.98 4.74 -6.27
C LEU A 87 -14.06 5.44 -7.10
N GLY A 88 -13.70 6.44 -7.91
CA GLY A 88 -14.64 7.14 -8.78
C GLY A 88 -15.29 6.24 -9.84
N GLN A 89 -14.52 5.37 -10.50
CA GLN A 89 -15.05 4.37 -11.42
C GLN A 89 -16.07 3.45 -10.73
N HIS A 90 -15.76 3.06 -9.50
CA HIS A 90 -16.57 2.16 -8.70
C HIS A 90 -17.87 2.81 -8.23
N LEU A 91 -17.83 4.07 -7.78
CA LEU A 91 -19.04 4.83 -7.48
C LEU A 91 -19.92 5.02 -8.72
N THR A 92 -19.29 5.29 -9.87
CA THR A 92 -19.99 5.49 -11.16
C THR A 92 -20.76 4.25 -11.57
N SER A 93 -20.19 3.04 -11.40
CA SER A 93 -20.88 1.78 -11.72
C SER A 93 -22.11 1.53 -10.84
N ARG A 94 -22.21 2.21 -9.68
CA ARG A 94 -23.38 2.22 -8.80
C ARG A 94 -24.33 3.41 -8.99
N GLY A 95 -24.13 4.21 -10.04
CA GLY A 95 -24.94 5.40 -10.29
C GLY A 95 -24.67 6.55 -9.31
N ARG A 96 -23.47 6.61 -8.72
CA ARG A 96 -23.01 7.68 -7.83
C ARG A 96 -21.77 8.36 -8.42
N SER A 97 -21.48 9.59 -7.99
CA SER A 97 -20.25 10.31 -8.32
C SER A 97 -19.41 10.53 -7.06
N LEU A 98 -18.16 10.98 -7.22
CA LEU A 98 -17.36 11.46 -6.09
C LEU A 98 -17.95 12.74 -5.48
N ASP A 99 -18.52 13.61 -6.30
CA ASP A 99 -19.17 14.83 -5.82
C ASP A 99 -20.35 14.48 -4.88
N GLY A 100 -20.29 14.99 -3.66
CA GLY A 100 -21.24 14.71 -2.60
C GLY A 100 -21.12 13.35 -1.91
N ALA A 101 -20.29 12.43 -2.40
CA ALA A 101 -20.11 11.10 -1.79
C ALA A 101 -19.45 11.21 -0.42
N ARG A 102 -19.92 10.38 0.52
CA ARG A 102 -19.30 10.24 1.84
C ARG A 102 -18.21 9.19 1.78
N VAL A 103 -16.96 9.61 1.98
CA VAL A 103 -15.80 8.73 1.94
C VAL A 103 -15.14 8.69 3.31
N LEU A 104 -14.97 7.48 3.84
CA LEU A 104 -14.26 7.24 5.10
C LEU A 104 -12.90 6.60 4.81
N LEU A 105 -11.82 7.27 5.23
CA LEU A 105 -10.46 6.78 5.10
C LEU A 105 -10.03 6.04 6.38
N LEU A 106 -9.62 4.79 6.24
CA LEU A 106 -9.08 3.98 7.34
C LEU A 106 -7.56 3.99 7.27
N GLY A 107 -6.96 4.51 8.34
CA GLY A 107 -5.51 4.56 8.50
C GLY A 107 -4.82 5.63 7.64
N PRO A 108 -5.08 6.93 7.87
CA PRO A 108 -4.33 8.02 7.26
C PRO A 108 -2.85 8.06 7.66
N ALA A 109 -2.41 7.34 8.69
CA ALA A 109 -0.98 7.20 9.01
C ALA A 109 -0.15 6.68 7.84
N TYR A 110 1.16 6.93 7.88
CA TYR A 110 2.11 6.45 6.87
C TYR A 110 2.37 4.93 6.97
N LYS A 111 2.26 4.36 8.16
CA LYS A 111 2.56 2.95 8.42
C LYS A 111 1.77 2.38 9.60
N PRO A 112 1.57 1.05 9.67
CA PRO A 112 0.92 0.40 10.80
C PRO A 112 1.61 0.70 12.13
N GLY A 113 0.83 0.74 13.20
CA GLY A 113 1.30 0.96 14.57
C GLY A 113 1.91 2.35 14.85
N SER A 114 1.70 3.34 13.97
CA SER A 114 2.27 4.69 14.10
C SER A 114 1.26 5.74 13.70
N GLY A 115 1.30 6.91 14.35
CA GLY A 115 0.49 8.08 13.98
C GLY A 115 1.20 9.07 13.04
N ASP A 116 2.31 8.69 12.40
CA ASP A 116 3.11 9.62 11.59
C ASP A 116 2.41 9.93 10.24
N LEU A 117 2.04 11.19 10.04
CA LEU A 117 1.39 11.67 8.81
C LEU A 117 2.36 12.30 7.80
N ARG A 118 3.60 12.62 8.17
CA ARG A 118 4.45 13.58 7.41
C ARG A 118 4.74 13.19 5.96
N LYS A 119 4.76 11.90 5.67
CA LYS A 119 4.97 11.33 4.33
C LYS A 119 3.80 10.46 3.89
N SER A 120 2.64 10.60 4.55
CA SER A 120 1.54 9.71 4.27
C SER A 120 0.93 9.99 2.89
N PRO A 121 0.87 9.00 1.99
CA PRO A 121 0.17 9.15 0.71
C PRO A 121 -1.35 9.34 0.89
N ALA A 122 -1.87 9.02 2.08
CA ALA A 122 -3.27 9.25 2.44
C ALA A 122 -3.65 10.73 2.46
N LEU A 123 -2.70 11.63 2.77
CA LEU A 123 -2.95 13.07 2.77
C LEU A 123 -3.31 13.55 1.36
N GLU A 124 -2.55 13.10 0.36
CA GLU A 124 -2.81 13.46 -1.04
C GLU A 124 -4.10 12.82 -1.55
N ALA A 125 -4.40 11.57 -1.15
CA ALA A 125 -5.67 10.93 -1.49
C ALA A 125 -6.85 11.72 -0.92
N ALA A 126 -6.79 12.13 0.36
CA ALA A 126 -7.82 12.94 1.00
C ALA A 126 -8.02 14.28 0.29
N ARG A 127 -6.92 14.96 -0.08
CA ARG A 127 -6.94 16.22 -0.82
C ARG A 127 -7.62 16.08 -2.19
N LEU A 128 -7.27 15.03 -2.95
CA LEU A 128 -7.85 14.77 -4.27
C LEU A 128 -9.34 14.41 -4.20
N LEU A 129 -9.75 13.65 -3.17
CA LEU A 129 -11.16 13.35 -2.92
C LEU A 129 -11.96 14.60 -2.59
N ALA A 130 -11.46 15.43 -1.67
CA ALA A 130 -12.10 16.69 -1.32
C ALA A 130 -12.19 17.65 -2.54
N ALA A 131 -11.12 17.74 -3.34
CA ALA A 131 -11.12 18.51 -4.57
C ALA A 131 -12.12 17.98 -5.63
N SER A 132 -12.51 16.71 -5.53
CA SER A 132 -13.53 16.08 -6.38
C SER A 132 -14.96 16.24 -5.82
N GLY A 133 -15.14 17.01 -4.74
CA GLY A 133 -16.44 17.27 -4.09
C GLY A 133 -16.87 16.23 -3.05
N ALA A 134 -16.02 15.25 -2.73
CA ALA A 134 -16.35 14.24 -1.72
C ALA A 134 -16.34 14.82 -0.30
N LYS A 135 -17.22 14.30 0.55
CA LYS A 135 -17.26 14.56 2.00
C LYS A 135 -16.35 13.55 2.69
N VAL A 136 -15.11 13.97 2.94
CA VAL A 136 -14.06 13.08 3.46
C VAL A 136 -14.02 13.12 4.99
N SER A 137 -13.98 11.93 5.58
CA SER A 137 -13.67 11.71 6.99
C SER A 137 -12.56 10.66 7.10
N ALA A 138 -11.84 10.66 8.21
CA ALA A 138 -10.75 9.72 8.43
C ALA A 138 -10.80 9.14 9.85
N THR A 139 -10.30 7.92 10.01
CA THR A 139 -10.16 7.26 11.29
C THR A 139 -8.78 6.61 11.39
N ASP A 140 -8.09 6.89 12.48
CA ASP A 140 -6.79 6.30 12.80
C ASP A 140 -6.66 6.19 14.32
N PRO A 141 -6.29 5.03 14.86
CA PRO A 141 -6.14 4.84 16.30
C PRO A 141 -4.83 5.42 16.84
N PHE A 142 -3.85 5.72 15.98
CA PHE A 142 -2.52 6.19 16.40
C PHE A 142 -2.26 7.66 16.08
N VAL A 143 -3.04 8.26 15.18
CA VAL A 143 -2.88 9.67 14.80
C VAL A 143 -3.43 10.58 15.90
N ASP A 144 -2.60 11.51 16.33
CA ASP A 144 -3.00 12.58 17.24
C ASP A 144 -3.98 13.56 16.54
N PRO A 145 -5.10 13.95 17.18
CA PRO A 145 -6.07 14.85 16.56
C PRO A 145 -5.52 16.22 16.16
N ALA A 146 -4.57 16.78 16.90
CA ALA A 146 -3.98 18.06 16.54
C ALA A 146 -3.04 17.92 15.33
N ALA A 147 -2.28 16.83 15.25
CA ALA A 147 -1.47 16.50 14.08
C ALA A 147 -2.33 16.30 12.82
N ALA A 148 -3.47 15.61 12.95
CA ALA A 148 -4.42 15.45 11.85
C ALA A 148 -5.02 16.78 11.41
N SER A 149 -5.46 17.63 12.34
CA SER A 149 -6.03 18.93 12.00
C SER A 149 -5.07 19.81 11.21
N ALA A 150 -3.76 19.68 11.43
CA ALA A 150 -2.75 20.41 10.68
C ALA A 150 -2.45 19.80 9.29
N ALA A 151 -2.55 18.48 9.15
CA ALA A 151 -2.14 17.76 7.95
C ALA A 151 -3.29 17.42 6.99
N LEU A 152 -4.51 17.28 7.49
CA LEU A 152 -5.72 16.87 6.78
C LEU A 152 -6.76 18.01 6.80
N ASP A 153 -6.43 19.11 6.13
CA ASP A 153 -7.30 20.29 6.08
C ASP A 153 -8.72 19.93 5.58
N GLY A 154 -9.72 20.34 6.34
CA GLY A 154 -11.14 20.06 6.06
C GLY A 154 -11.59 18.61 6.25
N VAL A 155 -10.74 17.68 6.71
CA VAL A 155 -11.13 16.29 6.99
C VAL A 155 -11.42 16.11 8.47
N ARG A 156 -12.60 15.58 8.77
CA ARG A 156 -12.99 15.26 10.15
C ARG A 156 -12.39 13.92 10.57
N LEU A 157 -11.69 13.89 11.70
CA LEU A 157 -11.37 12.64 12.39
C LEU A 157 -12.59 12.08 13.11
N VAL A 158 -12.83 10.79 12.92
CA VAL A 158 -13.97 10.07 13.50
C VAL A 158 -13.53 8.72 14.05
N PHE A 159 -14.37 8.13 14.89
CA PHE A 159 -14.26 6.72 15.23
C PHE A 159 -14.96 5.87 14.17
N ALA A 160 -14.40 4.70 13.87
CA ALA A 160 -14.99 3.70 12.97
C ALA A 160 -16.17 2.98 13.64
N THR A 161 -17.23 3.71 13.99
CA THR A 161 -18.45 3.11 14.55
C THR A 161 -19.28 2.45 13.45
N ASP A 162 -20.19 1.54 13.83
CA ASP A 162 -21.16 0.95 12.90
C ASP A 162 -21.90 2.02 12.08
N ASP A 163 -22.28 3.12 12.72
CA ASP A 163 -23.00 4.23 12.07
C ASP A 163 -22.14 4.98 11.05
N GLU A 164 -20.88 5.28 11.36
CA GLU A 164 -19.97 5.98 10.43
C GLU A 164 -19.60 5.06 9.25
N LEU A 165 -19.40 3.76 9.49
CA LEU A 165 -19.14 2.77 8.45
C LEU A 165 -20.36 2.59 7.52
N ALA A 166 -21.57 2.50 8.08
CA ALA A 166 -22.80 2.36 7.31
C ALA A 166 -23.21 3.64 6.57
N ALA A 167 -22.88 4.82 7.12
CA ALA A 167 -23.17 6.10 6.51
C ALA A 167 -22.23 6.46 5.35
N ALA A 168 -21.08 5.78 5.23
CA ALA A 168 -20.13 5.97 4.15
C ALA A 168 -20.62 5.30 2.85
N ASP A 169 -20.55 6.04 1.75
CA ASP A 169 -20.78 5.50 0.41
C ASP A 169 -19.61 4.60 -0.02
N ALA A 170 -18.42 4.90 0.51
CA ALA A 170 -17.23 4.08 0.36
C ALA A 170 -16.28 4.23 1.54
N VAL A 171 -15.68 3.11 1.91
CA VAL A 171 -14.57 3.03 2.85
C VAL A 171 -13.29 2.74 2.07
N VAL A 172 -12.20 3.44 2.37
CA VAL A 172 -10.89 3.19 1.73
C VAL A 172 -9.89 2.78 2.80
N LEU A 173 -9.44 1.53 2.74
CA LEU A 173 -8.40 1.03 3.64
C LEU A 173 -7.03 1.41 3.07
N LEU A 174 -6.37 2.36 3.73
CA LEU A 174 -5.08 2.92 3.32
C LEU A 174 -3.92 2.37 4.12
N THR A 175 -4.10 2.16 5.43
CA THR A 175 -3.10 1.55 6.31
C THR A 175 -3.72 0.44 7.14
N ASP A 176 -3.02 -0.69 7.21
CA ASP A 176 -3.44 -1.92 7.88
C ASP A 176 -3.04 -1.97 9.35
N HIS A 177 -3.71 -1.16 10.18
CA HIS A 177 -3.55 -1.24 11.62
C HIS A 177 -4.23 -2.51 12.17
N GLU A 178 -3.48 -3.35 12.87
CA GLU A 178 -3.99 -4.60 13.48
C GLU A 178 -5.18 -4.38 14.44
N VAL A 179 -5.31 -3.18 15.02
CA VAL A 179 -6.39 -2.83 15.94
C VAL A 179 -7.72 -2.56 15.25
N PHE A 180 -7.75 -2.45 13.91
CA PHE A 180 -9.01 -2.35 13.19
C PHE A 180 -9.78 -3.67 13.23
N ASP A 181 -11.07 -3.60 13.54
CA ASP A 181 -11.98 -4.73 13.39
C ASP A 181 -12.39 -4.86 11.91
N TYR A 182 -11.62 -5.63 11.17
CA TYR A 182 -11.86 -5.85 9.74
C TYR A 182 -13.16 -6.58 9.44
N ASP A 183 -13.65 -7.40 10.37
CA ASP A 183 -14.91 -8.11 10.19
C ASP A 183 -16.09 -7.13 10.35
N GLN A 184 -16.01 -6.20 11.31
CA GLN A 184 -16.95 -5.08 11.43
C GLN A 184 -16.93 -4.20 10.18
N VAL A 185 -15.74 -3.81 9.70
CA VAL A 185 -15.60 -2.98 8.48
C VAL A 185 -16.25 -3.69 7.28
N ALA A 186 -16.00 -4.98 7.10
CA ALA A 186 -16.60 -5.76 6.01
C ALA A 186 -18.11 -6.01 6.19
N ALA A 187 -18.63 -6.02 7.41
CA ALA A 187 -20.04 -6.27 7.68
C ALA A 187 -20.92 -5.01 7.58
N ARG A 188 -20.36 -3.83 7.89
CA ARG A 188 -21.11 -2.57 8.01
C ARG A 188 -20.97 -1.62 6.83
N SER A 189 -19.88 -1.73 6.07
CA SER A 189 -19.64 -0.81 4.95
C SER A 189 -20.43 -1.20 3.72
N THR A 190 -20.95 -0.23 2.98
CA THR A 190 -21.57 -0.46 1.66
C THR A 190 -20.54 -0.97 0.64
N PHE A 191 -19.35 -0.38 0.67
CA PHE A 191 -18.25 -0.70 -0.22
C PHE A 191 -16.91 -0.43 0.48
N VAL A 192 -15.95 -1.33 0.27
CA VAL A 192 -14.58 -1.13 0.73
C VAL A 192 -13.60 -1.25 -0.44
N LEU A 193 -12.81 -0.20 -0.64
CA LEU A 193 -11.63 -0.24 -1.49
C LEU A 193 -10.41 -0.57 -0.62
N ASP A 194 -9.91 -1.78 -0.78
CA ASP A 194 -8.82 -2.33 0.01
C ASP A 194 -7.48 -2.19 -0.72
N CYS A 195 -6.67 -1.20 -0.31
CA CYS A 195 -5.34 -0.97 -0.87
C CYS A 195 -4.25 -1.86 -0.24
N ARG A 196 -4.62 -2.74 0.71
CA ARG A 196 -3.70 -3.54 1.54
C ARG A 196 -3.90 -5.04 1.39
N GLY A 197 -5.06 -5.49 0.93
CA GLY A 197 -5.40 -6.88 0.68
C GLY A 197 -5.81 -7.70 1.91
N HIS A 198 -6.30 -7.05 2.96
CA HIS A 198 -6.75 -7.71 4.20
C HIS A 198 -8.21 -8.19 4.16
N LEU A 199 -9.03 -7.63 3.29
CA LEU A 199 -10.49 -7.80 3.30
C LEU A 199 -11.02 -8.75 2.21
N ALA A 200 -10.20 -9.13 1.23
CA ALA A 200 -10.64 -10.00 0.13
C ALA A 200 -11.13 -11.39 0.57
N ALA A 201 -10.64 -11.91 1.71
CA ALA A 201 -11.09 -13.19 2.29
C ALA A 201 -12.33 -13.03 3.21
N ARG A 202 -12.78 -11.80 3.46
CA ARG A 202 -13.83 -11.45 4.44
C ARG A 202 -15.12 -10.96 3.80
N LEU A 203 -15.38 -11.37 2.56
CA LEU A 203 -16.58 -11.01 1.82
C LEU A 203 -17.83 -11.43 2.58
N THR A 204 -18.60 -10.46 3.04
CA THR A 204 -19.96 -10.67 3.56
C THR A 204 -20.98 -10.34 2.47
N ALA A 205 -22.23 -10.77 2.62
CA ALA A 205 -23.30 -10.39 1.69
C ALA A 205 -23.62 -8.87 1.70
N ALA A 206 -23.12 -8.12 2.68
CA ALA A 206 -23.44 -6.71 2.89
C ALA A 206 -22.46 -5.74 2.21
N ALA A 207 -21.17 -6.10 2.09
CA ALA A 207 -20.16 -5.25 1.48
C ALA A 207 -19.60 -5.83 0.18
N THR A 208 -19.49 -4.99 -0.85
CA THR A 208 -18.58 -5.30 -1.96
C THR A 208 -17.17 -4.88 -1.55
N VAL A 209 -16.18 -5.77 -1.67
CA VAL A 209 -14.77 -5.44 -1.45
C VAL A 209 -14.04 -5.48 -2.79
N GLU A 210 -13.35 -4.40 -3.13
CA GLU A 210 -12.42 -4.35 -4.25
C GLU A 210 -11.00 -4.21 -3.71
N GLN A 211 -10.10 -5.12 -4.11
CA GLN A 211 -8.69 -5.07 -3.76
C GLN A 211 -7.87 -4.44 -4.90
N LEU A 212 -6.90 -3.58 -4.56
CA LEU A 212 -5.92 -3.01 -5.50
C LEU A 212 -4.54 -3.68 -5.41
#